data_AF-D2DT35-F1
#
_entry.id   AF-D2DT35-F1
#
_cell.length_a   1.000
_cell.length_b   1.000
_cell.length_c   1.000
_cell.angle_alpha   90.00
_cell.angle_beta   90.00
_cell.angle_gamma   90.00
#
_symmetry.space_group_name_H-M   'P 1'
#
loop_
_entity.id
_entity.type
_entity.pdbx_description
1 polymer ?
#
loop_
_entity_poly.entity_id
_entity_poly.type
_entity_poly.pdbx_seq_one_letter_code
_entity_poly.pdbx_strand_id
1 'polypeptide(L)'
;YRGKLLEAEDNMNVQMEACTVTYRNGQTARLENVFIRGSKIRFLILPDMLKNAPMFKNMTGRKGGAAGSGKSAILRAQAARGRGRGGRGGRGWGPGGPMRR
;
A
#
# COMPACT_ATOMS: atom_id res chain seq x y z
N TYR A 1 7.05 -24.19 21.63
CA TYR A 1 5.59 -24.43 21.69
C TYR A 1 5.08 -24.49 20.27
N ARG A 2 4.40 -25.56 19.89
CA ARG A 2 3.76 -25.74 18.58
C ARG A 2 2.32 -26.19 18.84
N GLY A 3 1.34 -25.45 18.36
CA GLY A 3 -0.08 -25.72 18.63
C GLY A 3 -0.97 -24.72 17.91
N LYS A 4 -2.26 -24.77 18.20
CA LYS A 4 -3.24 -23.88 17.60
C LYS A 4 -3.26 -22.56 18.37
N LEU A 5 -3.04 -21.45 17.67
CA LEU A 5 -3.21 -20.11 18.23
C LEU A 5 -4.71 -19.82 18.38
N LEU A 6 -5.16 -19.47 19.58
CA LEU A 6 -6.54 -19.09 19.85
C LEU A 6 -6.69 -17.57 19.88
N GLU A 7 -5.87 -16.91 20.69
CA GLU A 7 -5.92 -15.46 20.88
C GLU A 7 -4.50 -14.90 20.95
N ALA A 8 -4.33 -13.69 20.40
CA ALA A 8 -3.10 -12.92 20.46
C ALA A 8 -3.44 -11.45 20.76
N GLU A 9 -2.95 -10.95 21.89
CA GLU A 9 -3.07 -9.55 22.30
C GLU A 9 -1.99 -8.66 21.65
N ASP A 10 -2.19 -7.35 21.65
CA ASP A 10 -1.24 -6.36 21.11
C ASP A 10 0.13 -6.38 21.82
N ASN A 11 0.16 -6.76 23.09
CA ASN A 11 1.38 -6.91 23.88
C ASN A 11 2.11 -8.25 23.61
N MET A 12 1.64 -9.02 22.63
CA MET A 12 2.08 -10.35 22.24
C MET A 12 1.80 -11.46 23.26
N ASN A 13 0.98 -11.22 24.29
CA ASN A 13 0.43 -12.31 25.08
C ASN A 13 -0.40 -13.21 24.18
N VAL A 14 -0.21 -14.52 24.32
CA VAL A 14 -0.77 -15.49 23.39
C VAL A 14 -1.37 -16.65 24.15
N GLN A 15 -2.61 -17.00 23.79
CA GLN A 15 -3.28 -18.21 24.24
C GLN A 15 -3.28 -19.25 23.11
N MET A 16 -2.91 -20.49 23.46
CA MET A 16 -2.83 -21.61 22.52
C MET A 16 -3.47 -22.87 23.09
N GLU A 17 -3.96 -23.71 22.17
CA GLU A 17 -4.57 -25.01 22.43
C GLU A 17 -3.72 -26.14 21.82
N ALA A 18 -3.81 -27.35 22.39
CA ALA A 18 -3.24 -28.59 21.86
C ALA A 18 -1.75 -28.44 21.52
N CYS A 19 -0.99 -27.88 22.47
CA CYS A 19 0.41 -27.57 22.29
C CYS A 19 1.30 -28.79 22.52
N THR A 20 2.26 -28.97 21.62
CA THR A 20 3.45 -29.79 21.85
C THR A 20 4.63 -28.87 22.18
N VAL A 21 5.26 -29.11 23.32
CA VAL A 21 6.42 -28.36 23.81
C VAL A 21 7.64 -29.25 23.69
N THR A 22 8.71 -28.73 23.09
CA THR A 22 10.03 -29.37 23.11
C THR A 22 10.92 -28.54 24.03
N TYR A 23 11.36 -29.14 25.13
CA TYR A 23 12.27 -28.51 26.08
C TYR A 23 13.70 -28.51 25.54
N ARG A 24 14.60 -27.74 26.18
CA ARG A 24 16.00 -27.62 25.74
C ARG A 24 16.76 -28.94 25.78
N ASN A 25 16.37 -29.85 26.67
CA ASN A 25 16.93 -31.20 26.78
C ASN A 25 16.37 -32.18 25.73
N GLY A 26 15.54 -31.71 24.79
CA GLY A 26 14.95 -32.53 23.73
C GLY A 26 13.67 -33.28 24.13
N GLN A 27 13.29 -33.29 25.40
CA GLN A 27 12.06 -33.93 25.84
C GLN A 27 10.83 -33.19 25.28
N THR A 28 9.78 -33.96 24.99
CA THR A 28 8.52 -33.43 24.51
C THR A 28 7.41 -33.65 25.53
N ALA A 29 6.53 -32.65 25.66
CA ALA A 29 5.33 -32.73 26.49
C ALA A 29 4.14 -32.16 25.73
N ARG A 30 2.96 -32.70 26.00
CA ARG A 30 1.69 -32.23 25.45
C ARG A 30 0.94 -31.44 26.52
N LEU A 31 0.46 -30.26 26.15
CA LEU A 31 -0.30 -29.36 27.02
C LEU A 31 -1.59 -28.99 26.29
N GLU A 32 -2.72 -29.13 26.97
CA GLU A 32 -4.04 -28.86 26.36
C GLU A 32 -4.27 -27.36 26.18
N ASN A 33 -3.99 -26.56 27.21
CA ASN A 33 -4.15 -25.11 27.21
C ASN A 33 -2.86 -24.44 27.69
N VAL A 34 -2.40 -23.43 26.96
CA VAL A 34 -1.16 -22.70 27.26
C VAL A 34 -1.39 -21.20 27.11
N PHE A 35 -0.94 -20.43 28.09
CA PHE A 35 -0.83 -18.98 28.01
C PHE A 35 0.64 -18.57 28.10
N ILE A 36 1.12 -17.78 27.13
CA ILE A 36 2.49 -17.30 27.08
C ILE A 36 2.49 -15.78 27.13
N ARG A 37 3.22 -15.22 28.10
CA ARG A 37 3.44 -13.77 28.18
C ARG A 37 4.28 -13.28 27.00
N GLY A 38 3.83 -12.23 26.32
CA GLY A 38 4.45 -11.72 25.10
C GLY A 38 5.90 -11.31 25.24
N SER A 39 6.26 -10.72 26.39
CA SER A 39 7.66 -10.33 26.67
C SER A 39 8.65 -11.50 26.78
N LYS A 40 8.17 -12.75 26.79
CA LYS A 40 9.00 -13.97 26.78
C LYS A 40 9.06 -14.64 25.40
N ILE A 41 8.32 -14.14 24.40
CA ILE A 41 8.32 -14.65 23.04
C ILE A 41 9.50 -14.05 22.28
N ARG A 42 10.29 -14.90 21.61
CA ARG A 42 11.40 -14.46 20.75
C ARG A 42 10.97 -14.31 19.29
N PHE A 43 10.24 -15.29 18.79
CA PHE A 43 9.70 -15.31 17.44
C PHE A 43 8.49 -16.24 17.37
N LEU A 44 7.67 -16.06 16.36
CA LEU A 44 6.58 -16.96 15.98
C LEU A 44 6.85 -17.48 14.57
N ILE A 45 6.56 -18.75 14.34
CA ILE A 45 6.56 -19.34 13.00
C ILE A 45 5.09 -19.53 12.63
N LEU A 46 4.65 -18.86 11.57
CA LEU A 46 3.29 -18.91 11.08
C LEU A 46 3.17 -19.82 9.85
N PRO A 47 1.96 -20.34 9.54
CA PRO A 47 1.72 -21.07 8.30
C PRO A 47 2.09 -20.22 7.07
N ASP A 48 2.65 -20.86 6.05
CA ASP A 48 3.08 -20.18 4.83
C ASP A 48 1.92 -19.62 4.01
N MET A 49 0.68 -20.06 4.27
CA MET A 49 -0.55 -19.50 3.68
C MET A 49 -0.67 -17.98 3.90
N LEU A 50 -0.08 -17.45 4.97
CA LEU A 50 -0.08 -16.02 5.26
C LEU A 50 0.96 -15.23 4.48
N LYS A 51 1.87 -15.87 3.72
CA LYS A 51 2.95 -15.19 2.98
C LYS A 51 2.45 -14.14 1.99
N ASN A 52 1.26 -14.37 1.40
CA ASN A 52 0.64 -13.48 0.42
C ASN A 52 -0.43 -12.59 1.03
N ALA A 53 -0.68 -12.67 2.34
CA ALA A 53 -1.69 -11.85 2.99
C ALA A 53 -1.27 -10.36 2.91
N PRO A 54 -2.22 -9.43 2.72
CA PRO A 54 -1.92 -8.01 2.55
C PRO A 54 -1.19 -7.41 3.76
N MET A 55 -1.36 -8.00 4.95
CA MET A 55 -0.70 -7.61 6.20
C MET A 55 0.83 -7.74 6.17
N PHE A 56 1.37 -8.66 5.36
CA PHE A 56 2.81 -8.89 5.23
C PHE A 56 3.40 -8.27 3.96
N LYS A 57 2.61 -7.54 3.18
CA LYS A 57 3.12 -6.77 2.04
C LYS A 57 3.91 -5.59 2.56
N ASN A 58 5.21 -5.55 2.26
CA ASN A 58 6.07 -4.45 2.65
C ASN A 58 5.51 -3.10 2.14
N MET A 59 5.16 -2.21 3.07
CA MET A 59 4.83 -0.81 2.75
C MET A 59 6.02 0.00 2.20
N THR A 60 7.18 -0.64 2.01
CA THR A 60 8.37 -0.06 1.37
C THR A 60 8.13 0.32 -0.11
N GLY A 61 7.00 -0.13 -0.70
CA GLY A 61 6.49 0.27 -2.02
C GLY A 61 5.77 1.62 -2.08
N ARG A 62 5.66 2.39 -0.99
CA ARG A 62 5.34 3.84 -1.08
C ARG A 62 6.53 4.68 -1.59
N LYS A 63 7.54 4.03 -2.17
CA LYS A 63 8.42 4.62 -3.20
C LYS A 63 7.79 4.45 -4.60
N GLY A 64 6.63 5.03 -4.80
CA GLY A 64 6.16 5.54 -6.09
C GLY A 64 6.04 7.06 -5.91
N GLY A 65 7.04 7.87 -6.23
CA GLY A 65 7.64 7.89 -7.55
C GLY A 65 6.72 8.54 -8.59
N ALA A 66 5.92 9.53 -8.19
CA ALA A 66 5.43 10.56 -9.12
C ALA A 66 5.18 11.91 -8.42
N ALA A 67 5.98 12.25 -7.41
CA ALA A 67 6.35 13.65 -7.26
C ALA A 67 7.36 13.96 -8.37
N GLY A 68 6.88 14.04 -9.61
CA GLY A 68 7.53 14.79 -10.69
C GLY A 68 7.50 16.30 -10.40
N SER A 69 7.73 16.66 -9.13
CA SER A 69 8.06 17.98 -8.67
C SER A 69 9.56 18.12 -8.91
N GLY A 70 9.93 18.86 -9.96
CA GLY A 70 11.33 19.20 -10.16
C GLY A 70 11.69 19.60 -11.57
N LYS A 71 11.10 18.99 -12.62
CA LYS A 71 11.40 19.35 -14.02
C LYS A 71 10.20 19.22 -14.97
N SER A 72 9.31 18.25 -14.76
CA SER A 72 8.09 18.06 -15.57
C SER A 72 6.99 19.09 -15.30
N ALA A 73 6.95 19.69 -14.10
CA ALA A 73 6.05 20.81 -13.81
C ALA A 73 6.47 22.09 -14.57
N ILE A 74 7.78 22.34 -14.69
CA ILE A 74 8.33 23.50 -15.41
C ILE A 74 8.08 23.36 -16.92
N LEU A 75 8.31 22.17 -17.49
CA LEU A 75 8.02 21.92 -18.92
C LEU A 75 6.52 22.04 -19.25
N ARG A 76 5.61 21.65 -18.34
CA ARG A 76 4.17 21.92 -18.50
C ARG A 76 3.82 23.40 -18.35
N ALA A 77 4.44 24.10 -17.39
CA ALA A 77 4.24 25.54 -17.20
C ALA A 77 4.77 26.36 -18.40
N GLN A 78 5.85 25.90 -19.04
CA GLN A 78 6.40 26.52 -20.26
C GLN A 78 5.57 26.17 -21.50
N ALA A 79 5.03 24.95 -21.59
CA ALA A 79 4.10 24.56 -22.66
C ALA A 79 2.74 25.29 -22.56
N ALA A 80 2.30 25.65 -21.35
CA ALA A 80 1.06 26.41 -21.12
C ALA A 80 1.20 27.91 -21.44
N ARG A 81 2.42 28.46 -21.52
CA ARG A 81 2.67 29.84 -21.98
C ARG A 81 3.04 29.95 -23.47
N GLY A 82 3.12 28.84 -24.19
CA GLY A 82 3.66 28.78 -25.57
C GLY A 82 2.75 28.21 -26.66
N ARG A 83 1.46 27.96 -26.41
CA ARG A 83 0.47 27.50 -27.41
C ARG A 83 -0.85 28.24 -27.21
N GLY A 84 -1.42 29.00 -28.14
CA GLY A 84 -1.05 29.17 -29.54
C GLY A 84 -1.80 30.36 -30.16
N ARG A 85 -1.09 30.99 -31.08
CA ARG A 85 -1.60 31.90 -32.10
C ARG A 85 -2.12 31.06 -33.27
N GLY A 86 -3.25 31.47 -33.84
CA GLY A 86 -3.85 30.91 -35.05
C GLY A 86 -5.09 30.08 -34.74
N GLY A 87 -6.30 30.39 -35.19
CA GLY A 87 -6.70 31.12 -36.39
C GLY A 87 -7.67 30.22 -37.16
N ARG A 88 -8.98 30.45 -36.99
CA ARG A 88 -10.05 30.03 -37.93
C ARG A 88 -11.41 30.40 -37.35
N GLY A 89 -12.20 31.15 -38.11
CA GLY A 89 -13.61 31.38 -37.76
C GLY A 89 -14.16 32.63 -38.41
N GLY A 90 -14.23 32.65 -39.74
CA GLY A 90 -14.99 33.67 -40.46
C GLY A 90 -16.45 33.64 -40.04
N ARG A 91 -16.95 34.79 -39.59
CA ARG A 91 -18.38 35.10 -39.51
C ARG A 91 -18.52 36.55 -39.97
N GLY A 92 -19.02 36.67 -41.20
CA GLY A 92 -19.33 37.95 -41.81
C GLY A 92 -20.36 38.71 -40.98
N TRP A 93 -20.10 40.00 -40.82
CA TRP A 93 -21.07 40.97 -40.34
C TRP A 93 -20.97 42.17 -41.29
N GLY A 94 -21.91 42.25 -42.24
CA GLY A 94 -22.07 43.42 -43.10
C GLY A 94 -22.72 44.57 -42.34
N PRO A 95 -22.48 45.81 -42.80
CA PRO A 95 -23.63 46.63 -43.19
C PRO A 95 -23.36 47.52 -44.41
N GLY A 96 -24.43 47.80 -45.18
CA GLY A 96 -24.51 48.99 -46.04
C GLY A 96 -24.45 48.75 -47.55
N GLY A 97 -25.60 48.87 -48.23
CA GLY A 97 -25.71 48.98 -49.69
C GLY A 97 -25.42 50.41 -50.21
N PRO A 98 -26.01 50.88 -51.33
CA PRO A 98 -26.57 50.14 -52.46
C PRO A 98 -26.04 50.64 -53.84
N MET A 99 -26.39 49.89 -54.90
CA MET A 99 -26.82 50.39 -56.22
C MET A 99 -25.76 50.96 -57.21
N ARG A 100 -25.69 50.40 -58.42
CA ARG A 100 -26.29 50.96 -59.67
C ARG A 100 -25.63 50.40 -60.95
N ARG A 101 -26.54 50.00 -61.85
CA ARG A 101 -26.47 49.80 -63.31
C ARG A 101 -25.56 48.71 -63.85
#